data_AF-N9FF60-F1
#
_entry.id   AF-N9FF60-F1
#
_cell.length_a   1.000
_cell.length_b   1.000
_cell.length_c   1.000
_cell.angle_alpha   90.00
_cell.angle_beta   90.00
_cell.angle_gamma   90.00
#
_symmetry.space_group_name_H-M   'P 1'
#
loop_
_entity.id
_entity.type
_entity.pdbx_description
1 polymer ?
#
loop_
_entity_poly.entity_id
_entity_poly.type
_entity_poly.pdbx_seq_one_letter_code
_entity_poly.pdbx_strand_id
1 'polypeptide(L)'
;MDTISKKITGCFVLFSGLFLTACGGGGGNSQAKSTESDEAIYQVYYQKPIISEGSIPESFEITKYSIKNNEINFTKSRNQPLTERILTEQKVFEINTPQTNTLKKISPTVWTYERLPELKQNLNFELVNLGGENIFDRLLPGYRDNIDFNKMDDRFNKELIAFNQHYKNSVFPNGSICYRLKQTQWNQPYIESFSTFNSFPSFKEQKQQILSRYNNLAENKKYFKLIDTQWHGYNLISLENLETGKTQSELGNSEDQTANIQFIPSTLWDVDKNLAYEQSHLLQASDPENSIENLFVHEQKMEVAKLEKSCFAYNSTAINAVKKLNLINWKQGDSSGIGQFFGMRTWIFEPNS
;
A
#
# COMPACT_ATOMS: atom_id res chain seq x y z
N MET A 1 -37.20 39.41 -38.05
CA MET A 1 -37.47 38.68 -39.30
C MET A 1 -36.12 38.32 -39.87
N ASP A 2 -35.85 37.01 -39.88
CA ASP A 2 -35.08 36.24 -40.88
C ASP A 2 -33.62 36.62 -41.21
N THR A 3 -32.62 35.74 -41.36
CA THR A 3 -32.25 34.38 -40.90
C THR A 3 -30.86 34.11 -41.52
N ILE A 4 -29.98 33.37 -40.81
CA ILE A 4 -28.93 32.44 -41.35
C ILE A 4 -27.69 33.10 -42.04
N SER A 5 -26.41 32.69 -41.89
CA SER A 5 -25.73 31.44 -41.53
C SER A 5 -24.30 31.70 -40.99
N LYS A 6 -23.80 30.82 -40.11
CA LYS A 6 -22.40 30.77 -39.63
C LYS A 6 -21.53 29.91 -40.57
N LYS A 7 -20.28 30.33 -40.81
CA LYS A 7 -19.18 29.47 -41.31
C LYS A 7 -18.16 29.27 -40.18
N ILE A 8 -17.90 28.02 -39.80
CA ILE A 8 -16.74 27.59 -39.00
C ILE A 8 -16.11 26.43 -39.77
N THR A 9 -14.83 26.58 -40.11
CA THR A 9 -14.00 25.59 -40.80
C THR A 9 -13.40 24.65 -39.76
N GLY A 10 -13.76 23.37 -39.82
CA GLY A 10 -13.13 22.29 -39.05
C GLY A 10 -12.37 21.35 -39.98
N CYS A 11 -11.13 21.02 -39.63
CA CYS A 11 -10.35 19.95 -40.24
C CYS A 11 -10.45 18.69 -39.37
N PHE A 12 -11.18 17.68 -39.85
CA PHE A 12 -11.07 16.29 -39.42
C PHE A 12 -10.43 15.52 -40.57
N VAL A 13 -9.28 14.89 -40.32
CA VAL A 13 -8.65 13.96 -41.25
C VAL A 13 -8.84 12.56 -40.70
N LEU A 14 -9.74 11.81 -41.36
CA LEU A 14 -9.87 10.37 -41.26
C LEU A 14 -8.87 9.75 -42.24
N PHE A 15 -8.05 8.79 -41.79
CA PHE A 15 -7.37 7.87 -42.69
C PHE A 15 -7.72 6.43 -42.32
N SER A 16 -8.29 5.74 -43.32
CA SER A 16 -8.70 4.35 -43.33
C SER A 16 -7.82 3.57 -44.31
N GLY A 17 -7.59 2.28 -44.03
CA GLY A 17 -7.05 1.25 -44.94
C GLY A 17 -5.60 0.88 -44.64
N LEU A 18 -5.19 -0.39 -44.57
CA LEU A 18 -5.62 -1.59 -45.29
C LEU A 18 -5.27 -2.84 -44.47
N PHE A 19 -6.19 -3.82 -44.38
CA PHE A 19 -5.83 -5.21 -44.10
C PHE A 19 -6.31 -6.08 -45.26
N LEU A 20 -5.38 -6.86 -45.81
CA LEU A 20 -5.58 -7.76 -46.94
C LEU A 20 -6.44 -8.95 -46.51
N THR A 21 -7.47 -9.21 -47.31
CA THR A 21 -8.28 -10.42 -47.31
C THR A 21 -7.56 -11.55 -48.03
N ALA A 22 -7.48 -12.73 -47.41
CA ALA A 22 -7.42 -13.99 -48.12
C ALA A 22 -8.53 -14.91 -47.58
N CYS A 23 -9.28 -15.46 -48.52
CA CYS A 23 -10.52 -16.22 -48.36
C CYS A 23 -10.24 -17.71 -48.19
N GLY A 24 -11.00 -18.34 -47.30
CA GLY A 24 -11.14 -19.78 -47.09
C GLY A 24 -11.73 -19.96 -45.68
N GLY A 25 -13.00 -20.26 -45.46
CA GLY A 25 -13.94 -21.12 -46.18
C GLY A 25 -14.29 -22.26 -45.23
N GLY A 26 -15.48 -22.21 -44.61
CA GLY A 26 -15.99 -23.29 -43.75
C GLY A 26 -16.74 -22.79 -42.52
N GLY A 27 -18.02 -23.16 -42.41
CA GLY A 27 -18.97 -22.61 -41.44
C GLY A 27 -18.90 -23.18 -40.02
N GLY A 28 -19.68 -22.57 -39.14
CA GLY A 28 -19.86 -23.01 -37.77
C GLY A 28 -20.30 -21.85 -36.89
N ASN A 29 -21.60 -21.76 -36.63
CA ASN A 29 -22.17 -20.81 -35.70
C ASN A 29 -21.70 -21.15 -34.28
N SER A 30 -20.57 -20.61 -33.87
CA SER A 30 -20.16 -20.54 -32.47
C SER A 30 -20.21 -19.07 -32.07
N GLN A 31 -21.16 -18.75 -31.18
CA GLN A 31 -21.04 -17.57 -30.33
C GLN A 31 -19.63 -17.60 -29.73
N ALA A 32 -18.75 -16.76 -30.26
CA ALA A 32 -17.49 -16.46 -29.64
C ALA A 32 -17.84 -15.84 -28.29
N LYS A 33 -17.79 -16.65 -27.22
CA LYS A 33 -17.54 -16.13 -25.89
C LYS A 33 -16.31 -15.25 -26.04
N SER A 34 -16.49 -13.95 -25.88
CA SER A 34 -15.39 -13.04 -25.63
C SER A 34 -14.58 -13.69 -24.52
N THR A 35 -13.40 -14.19 -24.86
CA THR A 35 -12.48 -14.75 -23.88
C THR A 35 -12.11 -13.55 -23.02
N GLU A 36 -12.64 -13.49 -21.80
CA GLU A 36 -12.19 -12.53 -20.80
C GLU A 36 -10.67 -12.62 -20.80
N SER A 37 -9.98 -11.59 -21.28
CA SER A 37 -8.54 -11.53 -21.15
C SER A 37 -8.28 -11.49 -19.64
N ASP A 38 -7.67 -12.53 -19.09
CA ASP A 38 -7.26 -12.57 -17.68
C ASP A 38 -6.28 -11.42 -17.44
N GLU A 39 -6.82 -10.24 -17.08
CA GLU A 39 -6.03 -9.08 -16.68
C GLU A 39 -5.34 -9.42 -15.35
N ALA A 40 -4.10 -9.00 -15.18
CA ALA A 40 -3.39 -9.19 -13.92
C ALA A 40 -2.56 -7.97 -13.58
N ILE A 41 -2.47 -7.71 -12.29
CA ILE A 41 -1.51 -6.76 -11.71
C ILE A 41 -0.51 -7.52 -10.87
N TYR A 42 0.66 -6.94 -10.69
CA TYR A 42 1.77 -7.56 -9.99
C TYR A 42 2.29 -6.64 -8.91
N GLN A 43 2.57 -7.19 -7.74
CA GLN A 43 3.33 -6.49 -6.71
C GLN A 43 4.72 -7.07 -6.64
N VAL A 44 5.70 -6.21 -6.44
CA VAL A 44 7.08 -6.60 -6.16
C VAL A 44 7.39 -6.17 -4.73
N TYR A 45 7.94 -7.08 -3.95
CA TYR A 45 8.27 -6.84 -2.57
C TYR A 45 9.72 -7.26 -2.31
N TYR A 46 10.41 -6.46 -1.50
CA TYR A 46 11.73 -6.80 -0.99
C TYR A 46 11.65 -6.97 0.52
N GLN A 47 11.96 -8.18 0.97
CA GLN A 47 12.11 -8.52 2.37
C GLN A 47 13.51 -8.19 2.83
N LYS A 48 13.67 -7.19 3.71
CA LYS A 48 14.92 -7.01 4.46
C LYS A 48 15.17 -8.22 5.37
N PRO A 49 16.42 -8.60 5.65
CA PRO A 49 16.68 -9.69 6.59
C PRO A 49 16.12 -9.34 7.98
N ILE A 50 15.43 -10.28 8.61
CA ILE A 50 14.99 -10.14 10.01
C ILE A 50 15.83 -11.09 10.85
N ILE A 51 16.65 -10.52 11.73
CA ILE A 51 17.52 -11.25 12.64
C ILE A 51 16.82 -11.24 14.00
N SER A 52 16.11 -12.31 14.31
CA SER A 52 15.42 -12.54 15.59
C SER A 52 15.81 -13.92 16.14
N GLU A 53 15.05 -14.49 17.09
CA GLU A 53 15.29 -15.86 17.62
C GLU A 53 15.25 -16.96 16.53
N GLY A 54 14.78 -16.64 15.32
CA GLY A 54 15.13 -17.30 14.06
C GLY A 54 15.48 -16.26 12.98
N SER A 55 16.27 -16.64 11.97
CA SER A 55 16.63 -15.73 10.87
C SER A 55 15.67 -15.87 9.69
N ILE A 56 15.01 -14.77 9.30
CA ILE A 56 14.31 -14.71 8.01
C ILE A 56 15.29 -14.10 7.02
N PRO A 57 15.77 -14.88 6.02
CA PRO A 57 16.69 -14.35 5.04
C PRO A 57 15.99 -13.28 4.19
N GLU A 58 16.79 -12.37 3.65
CA GLU A 58 16.24 -11.44 2.67
C GLU A 58 15.69 -12.17 1.45
N SER A 59 14.74 -11.55 0.75
CA SER A 59 14.29 -12.07 -0.53
C SER A 59 13.52 -11.06 -1.34
N PHE A 60 13.47 -11.29 -2.65
CA PHE A 60 12.58 -10.59 -3.56
C PHE A 60 11.39 -11.47 -3.91
N GLU A 61 10.20 -10.90 -3.86
CA GLU A 61 8.95 -11.59 -4.16
C GLU A 61 8.21 -10.88 -5.29
N ILE A 62 7.61 -11.67 -6.18
CA ILE A 62 6.65 -11.19 -7.18
C ILE A 62 5.32 -11.90 -6.92
N THR A 63 4.28 -11.13 -6.63
CA THR A 63 2.92 -11.64 -6.44
C THR A 63 2.05 -11.27 -7.63
N LYS A 64 1.40 -12.26 -8.25
CA LYS A 64 0.41 -12.04 -9.32
C LYS A 64 -0.99 -11.99 -8.72
N TYR A 65 -1.72 -10.91 -8.95
CA TYR A 65 -3.14 -10.82 -8.64
C TYR A 65 -3.94 -10.83 -9.93
N SER A 66 -4.69 -11.92 -10.15
CA SER A 66 -5.55 -12.05 -11.32
C SER A 66 -6.85 -11.29 -11.10
N ILE A 67 -7.28 -10.52 -12.11
CA ILE A 67 -8.51 -9.74 -12.10
C ILE A 67 -9.51 -10.48 -12.98
N LYS A 68 -10.67 -10.82 -12.41
CA LYS A 68 -11.79 -11.44 -13.13
C LYS A 68 -13.05 -10.66 -12.82
N ASN A 69 -13.82 -10.29 -13.84
CA ASN A 69 -15.00 -9.43 -13.68
C ASN A 69 -14.70 -8.14 -12.90
N ASN A 70 -13.54 -7.51 -13.16
CA ASN A 70 -13.05 -6.35 -12.42
C ASN A 70 -12.82 -6.58 -10.92
N GLU A 71 -12.79 -7.82 -10.44
CA GLU A 71 -12.55 -8.14 -9.03
C GLU A 71 -11.24 -8.92 -8.83
N ILE A 72 -10.57 -8.66 -7.72
CA ILE A 72 -9.49 -9.50 -7.20
C ILE A 72 -10.04 -10.28 -6.01
N ASN A 73 -9.96 -11.61 -6.12
CA ASN A 73 -10.47 -12.52 -5.11
C ASN A 73 -9.33 -13.09 -4.28
N PHE A 74 -9.40 -12.88 -2.97
CA PHE A 74 -8.41 -13.36 -2.00
C PHE A 74 -8.92 -14.66 -1.37
N THR A 75 -8.56 -15.81 -1.95
CA THR A 75 -9.16 -17.12 -1.59
C THR A 75 -9.02 -17.50 -0.11
N LYS A 76 -7.96 -17.08 0.59
CA LYS A 76 -7.76 -17.36 2.02
C LYS A 76 -8.45 -16.37 2.94
N SER A 77 -8.79 -15.16 2.51
CA SER A 77 -9.42 -14.14 3.37
C SER A 77 -10.86 -13.81 3.02
N ARG A 78 -11.31 -14.15 1.81
CA ARG A 78 -12.69 -13.92 1.34
C ARG A 78 -13.68 -14.78 2.13
N ASN A 79 -14.74 -14.15 2.61
CA ASN A 79 -15.81 -14.79 3.38
C ASN A 79 -15.33 -15.53 4.64
N GLN A 80 -14.11 -15.22 5.10
CA GLN A 80 -13.63 -15.76 6.37
C GLN A 80 -14.24 -14.97 7.53
N PRO A 81 -14.53 -15.65 8.65
CA PRO A 81 -14.96 -14.98 9.87
C PRO A 81 -13.92 -13.97 10.36
N LEU A 82 -14.37 -12.89 10.99
CA LEU A 82 -13.50 -12.05 11.80
C LEU A 82 -12.89 -12.87 12.94
N THR A 83 -11.58 -12.75 13.12
CA THR A 83 -10.84 -13.33 14.26
C THR A 83 -10.83 -12.38 15.47
N GLU A 84 -11.06 -11.09 15.24
CA GLU A 84 -11.08 -10.02 16.24
C GLU A 84 -12.28 -9.10 15.98
N ARG A 85 -12.75 -8.41 17.02
CA ARG A 85 -13.83 -7.43 16.88
C ARG A 85 -13.37 -6.23 16.07
N ILE A 86 -14.29 -5.67 15.29
CA ILE A 86 -14.11 -4.36 14.66
C ILE A 86 -15.16 -3.41 15.22
N LEU A 87 -14.72 -2.26 15.71
CA LEU A 87 -15.60 -1.22 16.23
C LEU A 87 -15.62 -0.07 15.25
N THR A 88 -16.79 0.28 14.76
CA THR A 88 -17.05 1.60 14.17
C THR A 88 -17.73 2.45 15.23
N GLU A 89 -17.87 3.76 14.99
CA GLU A 89 -18.60 4.64 15.89
C GLU A 89 -20.05 4.16 16.11
N GLN A 90 -20.72 3.64 15.07
CA GLN A 90 -22.12 3.26 15.13
C GLN A 90 -22.36 1.77 15.42
N LYS A 91 -21.38 0.89 15.19
CA LYS A 91 -21.58 -0.57 15.22
C LYS A 91 -20.37 -1.36 15.69
N VAL A 92 -20.63 -2.42 16.45
CA VAL A 92 -19.68 -3.49 16.78
C VAL A 92 -19.87 -4.65 15.80
N PHE A 93 -18.82 -5.04 15.11
CA PHE A 93 -18.75 -6.28 14.35
C PHE A 93 -18.07 -7.33 15.22
N GLU A 94 -18.82 -8.35 15.60
CA GLU A 94 -18.37 -9.40 16.50
C GLU A 94 -17.42 -10.40 15.81
N ILE A 95 -16.63 -11.11 16.61
CA ILE A 95 -15.88 -12.29 16.15
C ILE A 95 -16.86 -13.24 15.44
N ASN A 96 -16.40 -13.90 14.38
CA ASN A 96 -17.20 -14.72 13.48
C ASN A 96 -18.12 -13.97 12.50
N THR A 97 -18.18 -12.64 12.52
CA THR A 97 -18.83 -11.88 11.44
C THR A 97 -18.14 -12.20 10.11
N PRO A 98 -18.85 -12.64 9.07
CA PRO A 98 -18.26 -12.91 7.76
C PRO A 98 -17.69 -11.65 7.13
N GLN A 99 -16.42 -11.69 6.71
CA GLN A 99 -15.76 -10.59 6.01
C GLN A 99 -15.94 -10.72 4.50
N THR A 100 -16.29 -9.63 3.81
CA THR A 100 -16.38 -9.66 2.34
C THR A 100 -15.00 -9.82 1.70
N ASN A 101 -14.02 -9.05 2.16
CA ASN A 101 -12.65 -9.00 1.64
C ASN A 101 -12.58 -9.07 0.10
N THR A 102 -13.24 -8.15 -0.59
CA THR A 102 -13.27 -8.08 -2.06
C THR A 102 -12.72 -6.74 -2.53
N LEU A 103 -11.82 -6.77 -3.50
CA LEU A 103 -11.33 -5.57 -4.17
C LEU A 103 -11.96 -5.48 -5.56
N LYS A 104 -12.55 -4.33 -5.88
CA LYS A 104 -13.20 -4.05 -7.17
C LYS A 104 -12.51 -2.90 -7.88
N LYS A 105 -12.18 -3.08 -9.14
CA LYS A 105 -11.65 -2.07 -10.05
C LYS A 105 -12.82 -1.35 -10.73
N ILE A 106 -13.16 -0.16 -10.24
CA ILE A 106 -14.26 0.65 -10.80
C ILE A 106 -13.82 1.29 -12.13
N SER A 107 -12.56 1.72 -12.19
CA SER A 107 -11.90 2.23 -13.39
C SER A 107 -10.42 1.84 -13.36
N PRO A 108 -9.62 2.12 -14.42
CA PRO A 108 -8.18 1.89 -14.39
C PRO A 108 -7.45 2.49 -13.18
N THR A 109 -7.96 3.62 -12.65
CA THR A 109 -7.33 4.39 -11.58
C THR A 109 -8.13 4.46 -10.29
N VAL A 110 -9.34 3.92 -10.23
CA VAL A 110 -10.19 3.98 -9.03
C VAL A 110 -10.62 2.58 -8.64
N TRP A 111 -10.14 2.12 -7.49
CA TRP A 111 -10.50 0.82 -6.93
C TRP A 111 -11.19 1.00 -5.58
N THR A 112 -12.04 0.04 -5.23
CA THR A 112 -12.72 0.00 -3.93
C THR A 112 -12.45 -1.33 -3.27
N TYR A 113 -11.93 -1.29 -2.05
CA TYR A 113 -11.81 -2.43 -1.17
C TYR A 113 -13.01 -2.48 -0.23
N GLU A 114 -13.72 -3.59 -0.23
CA GLU A 114 -14.79 -3.87 0.72
C GLU A 114 -14.30 -4.91 1.72
N ARG A 115 -14.01 -4.46 2.94
CA ARG A 115 -13.66 -5.35 4.07
C ARG A 115 -14.91 -6.01 4.63
N LEU A 116 -15.92 -5.19 4.90
CA LEU A 116 -17.28 -5.55 5.31
C LEU A 116 -18.28 -4.74 4.46
N PRO A 117 -19.56 -5.15 4.33
CA PRO A 117 -20.54 -4.43 3.51
C PRO A 117 -20.66 -2.92 3.83
N GLU A 118 -20.43 -2.54 5.08
CA GLU A 118 -20.50 -1.16 5.57
C GLU A 118 -19.12 -0.49 5.69
N LEU A 119 -18.02 -1.25 5.58
CA LEU A 119 -16.66 -0.75 5.79
C LEU A 119 -15.85 -0.88 4.49
N LYS A 120 -15.71 0.24 3.79
CA LYS A 120 -15.13 0.32 2.45
C LYS A 120 -14.02 1.36 2.38
N GLN A 121 -12.99 1.04 1.61
CA GLN A 121 -11.87 1.93 1.33
C GLN A 121 -11.81 2.23 -0.15
N ASN A 122 -11.72 3.51 -0.50
CA ASN A 122 -11.43 3.94 -1.86
C ASN A 122 -9.92 4.08 -2.05
N LEU A 123 -9.42 3.62 -3.19
CA LEU A 123 -8.02 3.69 -3.59
C LEU A 123 -7.96 4.40 -4.94
N ASN A 124 -7.32 5.57 -4.99
CA ASN A 124 -7.13 6.32 -6.22
C ASN A 124 -5.66 6.26 -6.65
N PHE A 125 -5.44 5.90 -7.90
CA PHE A 125 -4.13 5.66 -8.49
C PHE A 125 -3.82 6.65 -9.60
N GLU A 126 -2.53 6.93 -9.76
CA GLU A 126 -1.94 7.48 -10.98
C GLU A 126 -1.29 6.35 -11.77
N LEU A 127 -1.45 6.35 -13.10
CA LEU A 127 -0.74 5.44 -13.99
C LEU A 127 0.55 6.13 -14.46
N VAL A 128 1.69 5.66 -13.96
CA VAL A 128 3.01 6.18 -14.31
C VAL A 128 3.62 5.31 -15.40
N ASN A 129 4.04 5.93 -16.51
CA ASN A 129 4.80 5.26 -17.57
C ASN A 129 6.25 5.08 -17.11
N LEU A 130 6.73 3.84 -17.09
CA LEU A 130 8.07 3.50 -16.64
C LEU A 130 9.08 3.36 -17.79
N GLY A 131 8.66 3.48 -19.05
CA GLY A 131 9.54 3.24 -20.21
C GLY A 131 10.85 4.04 -20.13
N GLY A 132 11.98 3.34 -20.14
CA GLY A 132 13.32 3.92 -20.03
C GLY A 132 13.80 4.19 -18.61
N GLU A 133 12.96 4.04 -17.59
CA GLU A 133 13.38 4.21 -16.20
C GLU A 133 14.13 3.00 -15.65
N ASN A 134 15.00 3.24 -14.67
CA ASN A 134 15.78 2.20 -14.01
C ASN A 134 14.90 1.25 -13.19
N ILE A 135 15.06 -0.06 -13.40
CA ILE A 135 14.25 -1.07 -12.70
C ILE A 135 14.58 -1.07 -11.21
N PHE A 136 15.85 -1.00 -10.82
CA PHE A 136 16.26 -1.04 -9.41
C PHE A 136 15.69 0.16 -8.65
N ASP A 137 15.88 1.37 -9.15
CA ASP A 137 15.50 2.59 -8.42
C ASP A 137 13.97 2.73 -8.29
N ARG A 138 13.22 2.13 -9.21
CA ARG A 138 11.76 2.12 -9.15
C ARG A 138 11.22 1.06 -8.18
N LEU A 139 11.83 -0.13 -8.16
CA LEU A 139 11.46 -1.21 -7.23
C LEU A 139 11.92 -0.91 -5.79
N LEU A 140 13.04 -0.21 -5.64
CA LEU A 140 13.69 0.12 -4.37
C LEU A 140 14.00 1.63 -4.28
N PRO A 141 12.99 2.51 -4.24
CA PRO A 141 13.20 3.95 -4.17
C PRO A 141 14.09 4.35 -2.99
N GLY A 142 15.10 5.19 -3.27
CA GLY A 142 16.00 5.75 -2.27
C GLY A 142 17.12 4.81 -1.79
N TYR A 143 17.15 3.53 -2.20
CA TYR A 143 18.17 2.59 -1.74
C TYR A 143 19.58 3.03 -2.17
N ARG A 144 19.78 3.41 -3.44
CA ARG A 144 21.10 3.88 -3.93
C ARG A 144 21.53 5.22 -3.33
N ASP A 145 20.58 6.05 -2.96
CA ASP A 145 20.85 7.39 -2.41
C ASP A 145 21.18 7.33 -0.90
N ASN A 146 20.73 6.28 -0.20
CA ASN A 146 20.78 6.22 1.26
C ASN A 146 21.52 5.00 1.82
N ILE A 147 22.02 4.09 0.98
CA ILE A 147 22.75 2.90 1.38
C ILE A 147 24.09 2.82 0.65
N ASP A 148 25.16 2.63 1.40
CA ASP A 148 26.48 2.31 0.85
C ASP A 148 26.60 0.80 0.63
N PHE A 149 26.29 0.35 -0.59
CA PHE A 149 26.36 -1.06 -1.00
C PHE A 149 27.75 -1.67 -0.85
N ASN A 150 28.82 -0.87 -0.78
CA ASN A 150 30.18 -1.40 -0.59
C ASN A 150 30.47 -1.73 0.88
N LYS A 151 29.65 -1.23 1.81
CA LYS A 151 29.79 -1.48 3.25
C LYS A 151 28.71 -2.42 3.79
N MET A 152 27.78 -2.88 2.95
CA MET A 152 26.77 -3.84 3.37
C MET A 152 27.41 -5.21 3.63
N ASP A 153 26.98 -5.85 4.71
CA ASP A 153 27.34 -7.23 5.04
C ASP A 153 26.65 -8.19 4.06
N ASP A 154 27.44 -8.83 3.21
CA ASP A 154 26.96 -9.73 2.16
C ASP A 154 26.37 -11.03 2.71
N ARG A 155 26.64 -11.38 3.97
CA ARG A 155 26.03 -12.54 4.63
C ARG A 155 24.51 -12.41 4.74
N PHE A 156 24.01 -11.18 4.84
CA PHE A 156 22.58 -10.90 5.03
C PHE A 156 21.93 -10.16 3.85
N ASN A 157 22.73 -9.56 2.96
CA ASN A 157 22.27 -8.65 1.90
C ASN A 157 22.72 -9.07 0.48
N LYS A 158 23.07 -10.35 0.29
CA LYS A 158 23.59 -10.90 -0.97
C LYS A 158 22.72 -10.61 -2.20
N GLU A 159 21.41 -10.86 -2.14
CA GLU A 159 20.45 -10.64 -3.23
C GLU A 159 20.32 -9.15 -3.55
N LEU A 160 20.25 -8.30 -2.53
CA LEU A 160 20.16 -6.85 -2.71
C LEU A 160 21.43 -6.28 -3.35
N ILE A 161 22.60 -6.73 -2.89
CA ILE A 161 23.91 -6.38 -3.47
C ILE A 161 24.01 -6.87 -4.92
N ALA A 162 23.63 -8.13 -5.19
CA ALA A 162 23.64 -8.71 -6.53
C ALA A 162 22.72 -7.94 -7.49
N PHE A 163 21.53 -7.53 -7.02
CA PHE A 163 20.62 -6.72 -7.82
C PHE A 163 21.23 -5.38 -8.20
N ASN A 164 21.85 -4.69 -7.23
CA ASN A 164 22.53 -3.44 -7.52
C ASN A 164 23.71 -3.62 -8.49
N GLN A 165 24.55 -4.64 -8.30
CA GLN A 165 25.77 -4.83 -9.10
C GLN A 165 25.49 -5.29 -10.54
N HIS A 166 24.65 -6.31 -10.71
CA HIS A 166 24.46 -6.94 -12.02
C HIS A 166 23.46 -6.20 -12.91
N TYR A 167 22.52 -5.46 -12.32
CA TYR A 167 21.41 -4.83 -13.05
C TYR A 167 21.34 -3.32 -12.86
N LYS A 168 22.47 -2.68 -12.55
CA LYS A 168 22.53 -1.22 -12.32
C LYS A 168 21.96 -0.38 -13.46
N ASN A 169 22.07 -0.85 -14.70
CA ASN A 169 21.63 -0.13 -15.89
C ASN A 169 20.38 -0.74 -16.53
N SER A 170 19.75 -1.71 -15.89
CA SER A 170 18.54 -2.34 -16.42
C SER A 170 17.37 -1.37 -16.37
N VAL A 171 16.70 -1.19 -17.51
CA VAL A 171 15.57 -0.26 -17.63
C VAL A 171 14.29 -0.97 -18.05
N PHE A 172 13.15 -0.39 -17.69
CA PHE A 172 11.85 -0.87 -18.14
C PHE A 172 11.66 -0.61 -19.64
N PRO A 173 11.09 -1.56 -20.41
CA PRO A 173 10.73 -1.33 -21.79
C PRO A 173 9.49 -0.42 -21.91
N ASN A 174 9.27 0.15 -23.09
CA ASN A 174 8.05 0.91 -23.41
C ASN A 174 6.78 0.08 -23.14
N GLY A 175 5.74 0.76 -22.63
CA GLY A 175 4.49 0.10 -22.22
C GLY A 175 4.51 -0.50 -20.82
N SER A 176 5.61 -0.36 -20.07
CA SER A 176 5.66 -0.67 -18.64
C SER A 176 4.90 0.39 -17.85
N ILE A 177 3.96 -0.04 -17.00
CA ILE A 177 3.10 0.86 -16.22
C ILE A 177 3.20 0.52 -14.74
N CYS A 178 3.26 1.57 -13.93
CA CYS A 178 3.16 1.57 -12.48
C CYS A 178 1.82 2.15 -12.05
N TYR A 179 1.13 1.47 -11.14
CA TYR A 179 0.00 2.00 -10.40
C TYR A 179 0.55 2.65 -9.13
N ARG A 180 0.62 3.97 -9.08
CA ARG A 180 1.05 4.73 -7.90
C ARG A 180 -0.16 5.14 -7.10
N LEU A 181 -0.26 4.71 -5.84
CA LEU A 181 -1.36 5.12 -4.97
C LEU A 181 -1.21 6.61 -4.67
N LYS A 182 -2.20 7.41 -5.06
CA LYS A 182 -2.23 8.85 -4.81
C LYS A 182 -3.04 9.19 -3.58
N GLN A 183 -4.19 8.53 -3.42
CA GLN A 183 -5.10 8.80 -2.32
C GLN A 183 -5.76 7.53 -1.82
N THR A 184 -6.05 7.48 -0.53
CA THR A 184 -6.89 6.44 0.07
C THR A 184 -7.76 7.00 1.17
N GLN A 185 -8.98 6.47 1.29
CA GLN A 185 -9.93 6.91 2.31
C GLN A 185 -10.90 5.80 2.68
N TRP A 186 -11.08 5.57 3.98
CA TRP A 186 -12.17 4.76 4.52
C TRP A 186 -13.45 5.58 4.60
N ASN A 187 -14.59 4.97 4.30
CA ASN A 187 -15.89 5.63 4.37
C ASN A 187 -16.33 5.99 5.79
N GLN A 188 -15.72 5.38 6.82
CA GLN A 188 -15.92 5.67 8.23
C GLN A 188 -14.70 5.22 9.05
N PRO A 189 -14.42 5.84 10.21
CA PRO A 189 -13.33 5.42 11.06
C PRO A 189 -13.68 4.12 11.77
N TYR A 190 -12.68 3.32 12.09
CA TYR A 190 -12.87 2.09 12.84
C TYR A 190 -11.67 1.72 13.71
N ILE A 191 -11.88 0.82 14.65
CA ILE A 191 -10.87 0.23 15.52
C ILE A 191 -10.78 -1.25 15.21
N GLU A 192 -9.55 -1.76 15.12
CA GLU A 192 -9.23 -3.18 15.10
C GLU A 192 -8.10 -3.51 16.08
N SER A 193 -7.86 -4.81 16.29
CA SER A 193 -6.73 -5.34 17.05
C SER A 193 -6.65 -4.94 18.52
N PHE A 194 -7.78 -5.01 19.23
CA PHE A 194 -7.81 -5.07 20.70
C PHE A 194 -8.39 -6.42 21.15
N SER A 195 -7.55 -7.20 21.82
CA SER A 195 -7.96 -8.50 22.38
C SER A 195 -7.84 -8.54 23.90
N THR A 196 -6.99 -7.71 24.49
CA THR A 196 -6.72 -7.69 25.94
C THR A 196 -6.64 -6.28 26.48
N PHE A 197 -7.19 -6.10 27.68
CA PHE A 197 -7.03 -4.90 28.48
C PHE A 197 -5.98 -5.16 29.56
N ASN A 198 -5.06 -4.23 29.74
CA ASN A 198 -4.02 -4.26 30.74
C ASN A 198 -4.27 -3.16 31.78
N SER A 199 -4.04 -3.49 33.04
CA SER A 199 -4.17 -2.53 34.14
C SER A 199 -2.98 -1.56 34.25
N PHE A 200 -1.85 -1.87 33.59
CA PHE A 200 -0.66 -1.04 33.61
C PHE A 200 -0.03 -0.93 32.21
N PRO A 201 0.25 0.30 31.73
CA PRO A 201 -0.22 1.57 32.29
C PRO A 201 -1.74 1.71 32.24
N SER A 202 -2.33 2.47 33.17
CA SER A 202 -3.78 2.72 33.18
C SER A 202 -4.21 3.56 31.98
N PHE A 203 -5.50 3.49 31.63
CA PHE A 203 -6.03 4.31 30.53
C PHE A 203 -5.90 5.80 30.84
N LYS A 204 -6.17 6.24 32.07
CA LYS A 204 -5.97 7.65 32.46
C LYS A 204 -4.53 8.11 32.25
N GLU A 205 -3.53 7.31 32.62
CA GLU A 205 -2.12 7.65 32.42
C GLU A 205 -1.80 7.79 30.93
N GLN A 206 -2.19 6.81 30.12
CA GLN A 206 -2.00 6.83 28.67
C GLN A 206 -2.69 8.02 28.00
N LYS A 207 -3.93 8.29 28.40
CA LYS A 207 -4.69 9.47 27.96
C LYS A 207 -3.94 10.76 28.29
N GLN A 208 -3.40 10.91 29.49
CA GLN A 208 -2.61 12.11 29.85
C GLN A 208 -1.34 12.23 29.02
N GLN A 209 -0.67 11.13 28.67
CA GLN A 209 0.50 11.15 27.80
C GLN A 209 0.13 11.68 26.39
N ILE A 210 -0.95 11.18 25.80
CA ILE A 210 -1.42 11.64 24.48
C ILE A 210 -1.87 13.11 24.52
N LEU A 211 -2.60 13.52 25.57
CA LEU A 211 -3.02 14.90 25.77
C LEU A 211 -1.83 15.86 25.93
N SER A 212 -0.84 15.47 26.74
CA SER A 212 0.38 16.22 26.93
C SER A 212 1.13 16.39 25.61
N ARG A 213 1.30 15.30 24.84
CA ARG A 213 1.91 15.35 23.51
C ARG A 213 1.19 16.35 22.61
N TYR A 214 -0.14 16.25 22.51
CA TYR A 214 -0.96 17.15 21.68
C TYR A 214 -0.83 18.63 22.10
N ASN A 215 -0.80 18.90 23.41
CA ASN A 215 -0.65 20.25 23.93
C ASN A 215 0.73 20.85 23.66
N ASN A 216 1.77 20.01 23.56
CA ASN A 216 3.15 20.42 23.31
C ASN A 216 3.53 20.45 21.82
N LEU A 217 2.59 20.27 20.89
CA LEU A 217 2.87 20.31 19.45
C LEU A 217 3.22 21.71 18.90
N ALA A 218 3.00 22.78 19.66
CA ALA A 218 3.20 24.17 19.21
C ALA A 218 2.55 24.43 17.83
N GLU A 219 3.29 24.98 16.87
CA GLU A 219 2.80 25.26 15.51
C GLU A 219 2.37 24.01 14.73
N ASN A 220 2.93 22.84 15.07
CA ASN A 220 2.59 21.59 14.41
C ASN A 220 1.18 21.11 14.75
N LYS A 221 0.54 21.67 15.79
CA LYS A 221 -0.82 21.31 16.22
C LYS A 221 -1.84 21.38 15.07
N LYS A 222 -1.62 22.23 14.07
CA LYS A 222 -2.46 22.36 12.86
C LYS A 222 -2.53 21.09 12.00
N TYR A 223 -1.52 20.23 12.05
CA TYR A 223 -1.47 18.96 11.32
C TYR A 223 -2.09 17.79 12.10
N PHE A 224 -2.55 18.03 13.33
CA PHE A 224 -3.01 16.98 14.21
C PHE A 224 -4.45 17.18 14.65
N LYS A 225 -5.17 16.08 14.78
CA LYS A 225 -6.50 16.02 15.36
C LYS A 225 -6.47 15.15 16.60
N LEU A 226 -6.90 15.73 17.72
CA LEU A 226 -7.15 14.97 18.94
C LEU A 226 -8.59 14.46 18.92
N ILE A 227 -8.76 13.17 19.16
CA ILE A 227 -10.05 12.49 19.31
C ILE A 227 -10.10 12.00 20.74
N ASP A 228 -11.10 12.44 21.50
CA ASP A 228 -11.36 12.01 22.87
C ASP A 228 -12.87 11.77 22.98
N THR A 229 -13.29 10.52 22.84
CA THR A 229 -14.70 10.15 22.69
C THR A 229 -14.99 8.79 23.34
N GLN A 230 -16.24 8.33 23.27
CA GLN A 230 -16.65 7.01 23.75
C GLN A 230 -17.38 6.23 22.66
N TRP A 231 -16.92 5.01 22.40
CA TRP A 231 -17.54 4.07 21.45
C TRP A 231 -17.96 2.80 22.19
N HIS A 232 -19.25 2.46 22.16
CA HIS A 232 -19.80 1.22 22.74
C HIS A 232 -19.39 0.95 24.20
N GLY A 233 -19.30 2.02 25.01
CA GLY A 233 -18.90 1.93 26.43
C GLY A 233 -17.39 1.95 26.68
N TYR A 234 -16.56 2.02 25.63
CA TYR A 234 -15.12 2.19 25.73
C TYR A 234 -14.72 3.64 25.52
N ASN A 235 -13.74 4.12 26.29
CA ASN A 235 -13.15 5.44 26.11
C ASN A 235 -12.05 5.37 25.03
N LEU A 236 -12.17 6.16 23.98
CA LEU A 236 -11.17 6.25 22.92
C LEU A 236 -10.41 7.58 23.06
N ILE A 237 -9.09 7.50 23.10
CA ILE A 237 -8.20 8.65 22.89
C ILE A 237 -7.32 8.36 21.69
N SER A 238 -7.24 9.29 20.74
CA SER A 238 -6.39 9.17 19.56
C SER A 238 -5.81 10.52 19.16
N LEU A 239 -4.52 10.54 18.84
CA LEU A 239 -3.85 11.64 18.19
C LEU A 239 -3.54 11.23 16.75
N GLU A 240 -4.27 11.82 15.82
CA GLU A 240 -4.16 11.58 14.39
C GLU A 240 -3.33 12.68 13.74
N ASN A 241 -2.37 12.30 12.88
CA ASN A 241 -1.71 13.23 11.97
C ASN A 241 -2.47 13.26 10.63
N LEU A 242 -3.03 14.40 10.30
CA LEU A 242 -3.93 14.62 9.15
C LEU A 242 -3.22 14.55 7.78
N GLU A 243 -1.89 14.71 7.75
CA GLU A 243 -1.12 14.66 6.51
C GLU A 243 -0.59 13.25 6.22
N THR A 244 -0.22 12.51 7.26
CA THR A 244 0.39 11.17 7.14
C THR A 244 -0.60 10.03 7.35
N GLY A 245 -1.76 10.29 7.97
CA GLY A 245 -2.72 9.27 8.39
C GLY A 245 -2.26 8.41 9.59
N LYS A 246 -1.07 8.67 10.15
CA LYS A 246 -0.54 7.95 11.32
C LYS A 246 -1.33 8.34 12.58
N THR A 247 -1.58 7.38 13.45
CA THR A 247 -2.31 7.60 14.71
C THR A 247 -1.53 7.04 15.89
N GLN A 248 -1.61 7.72 17.03
CA GLN A 248 -1.30 7.16 18.34
C GLN A 248 -2.60 7.06 19.14
N SER A 249 -3.03 5.85 19.49
CA SER A 249 -4.40 5.62 19.96
C SER A 249 -4.46 4.57 21.05
N GLU A 250 -5.36 4.76 22.00
CA GLU A 250 -5.57 3.89 23.16
C GLU A 250 -7.07 3.74 23.43
N LEU A 251 -7.48 2.57 23.89
CA LEU A 251 -8.86 2.26 24.26
C LEU A 251 -8.95 1.89 25.73
N GLY A 252 -9.83 2.55 26.48
CA GLY A 252 -10.05 2.34 27.90
C GLY A 252 -11.39 1.67 28.20
N ASN A 253 -11.44 0.79 29.18
CA ASN A 253 -12.69 0.22 29.70
C ASN A 253 -13.16 0.91 30.99
N SER A 254 -14.24 0.41 31.58
CA SER A 254 -14.82 0.94 32.83
C SER A 254 -13.93 0.75 34.07
N GLU A 255 -12.94 -0.13 34.00
CA GLU A 255 -12.00 -0.45 35.09
C GLU A 255 -10.69 0.33 34.99
N ASP A 256 -10.61 1.34 34.11
CA ASP A 256 -9.40 2.14 33.85
C ASP A 256 -8.22 1.33 33.30
N GLN A 257 -8.51 0.18 32.70
CA GLN A 257 -7.53 -0.62 31.97
C GLN A 257 -7.43 -0.12 30.54
N THR A 258 -6.24 -0.24 29.93
CA THR A 258 -5.96 0.19 28.56
C THR A 258 -5.77 -1.00 27.63
N ALA A 259 -6.19 -0.85 26.38
CA ALA A 259 -5.88 -1.77 25.29
C ALA A 259 -5.18 -1.00 24.18
N ASN A 260 -4.06 -1.56 23.71
CA ASN A 260 -3.45 -1.14 22.48
C ASN A 260 -4.43 -1.42 21.34
N ILE A 261 -4.62 -0.44 20.47
CA ILE A 261 -5.52 -0.53 19.33
C ILE A 261 -4.84 -0.09 18.06
N GLN A 262 -5.33 -0.61 16.94
CA GLN A 262 -5.18 0.07 15.66
C GLN A 262 -6.45 0.88 15.41
N PHE A 263 -6.35 2.21 15.55
CA PHE A 263 -7.39 3.13 15.11
C PHE A 263 -7.12 3.54 13.67
N ILE A 264 -8.08 3.31 12.78
CA ILE A 264 -7.98 3.65 11.37
C ILE A 264 -8.94 4.81 11.11
N PRO A 265 -8.41 6.02 10.83
CA PRO A 265 -9.25 7.18 10.57
C PRO A 265 -9.88 7.11 9.16
N SER A 266 -10.93 7.89 8.98
CA SER A 266 -11.59 8.13 7.68
C SER A 266 -11.09 9.41 6.99
N THR A 267 -10.07 10.06 7.53
CA THR A 267 -9.42 11.20 6.86
C THR A 267 -8.79 10.73 5.55
N LEU A 268 -8.94 11.55 4.51
CA LEU A 268 -8.32 11.30 3.22
C LEU A 268 -6.80 11.36 3.38
N TRP A 269 -6.13 10.24 3.16
CA TRP A 269 -4.68 10.22 2.97
C TRP A 269 -4.36 10.62 1.53
N ASP A 270 -3.41 11.53 1.36
CA ASP A 270 -2.94 12.03 0.06
C ASP A 270 -1.41 12.02 0.04
N VAL A 271 -0.83 11.38 -0.99
CA VAL A 271 0.62 11.18 -1.07
C VAL A 271 1.40 12.49 -1.17
N ASP A 272 0.86 13.53 -1.82
CA ASP A 272 1.58 14.79 -2.02
C ASP A 272 1.59 15.61 -0.72
N LYS A 273 0.48 15.55 0.03
CA LYS A 273 0.39 16.11 1.38
C LYS A 273 1.34 15.42 2.36
N ASN A 274 1.33 14.09 2.37
CA ASN A 274 2.23 13.29 3.20
C ASN A 274 3.69 13.60 2.87
N LEU A 275 4.04 13.63 1.58
CA LEU A 275 5.39 13.97 1.13
C LEU A 275 5.82 15.37 1.58
N ALA A 276 4.97 16.38 1.40
CA ALA A 276 5.25 17.74 1.84
C ALA A 276 5.43 17.83 3.36
N TYR A 277 4.65 17.07 4.13
CA TYR A 277 4.81 16.97 5.58
C TYR A 277 6.16 16.36 5.96
N GLU A 278 6.51 15.19 5.41
CA GLU A 278 7.78 14.51 5.74
C GLU A 278 9.00 15.36 5.31
N GLN A 279 8.95 16.03 4.16
CA GLN A 279 10.01 16.94 3.69
C GLN A 279 10.15 18.21 4.54
N SER A 280 9.06 18.70 5.16
CA SER A 280 9.11 19.88 6.05
C SER A 280 9.48 19.54 7.50
N HIS A 281 9.43 18.26 7.87
CA HIS A 281 9.74 17.78 9.22
C HIS A 281 10.87 16.75 9.20
N LEU A 282 11.93 17.03 8.42
CA LEU A 282 13.08 16.16 8.34
C LEU A 282 13.75 16.01 9.71
N LEU A 283 13.87 14.76 10.15
CA LEU A 283 14.61 14.37 11.33
C LEU A 283 16.09 14.66 11.11
N GLN A 284 16.73 15.12 12.18
CA GLN A 284 18.17 15.30 12.25
C GLN A 284 18.66 14.53 13.46
N ALA A 285 19.71 13.74 13.27
CA ALA A 285 20.42 13.14 14.39
C ALA A 285 21.18 14.26 15.10
N SER A 286 20.93 14.41 16.39
CA SER A 286 21.64 15.36 17.25
C SER A 286 23.05 14.88 17.56
N ASP A 287 23.23 13.55 17.58
CA ASP A 287 24.50 12.87 17.76
C ASP A 287 24.74 11.87 16.61
N PRO A 288 25.78 12.07 15.77
CA PRO A 288 26.15 11.14 14.71
C PRO A 288 26.47 9.72 15.19
N GLU A 289 26.82 9.51 16.46
CA GLU A 289 27.10 8.19 17.04
C GLU A 289 25.83 7.49 17.59
N ASN A 290 24.71 8.22 17.72
CA ASN A 290 23.46 7.64 18.19
C ASN A 290 22.80 6.79 17.09
N SER A 291 22.97 5.47 17.20
CA SER A 291 22.47 4.52 16.21
C SER A 291 20.95 4.52 16.03
N ILE A 292 20.19 4.85 17.09
CA ILE A 292 18.72 4.90 17.05
C ILE A 292 18.25 6.15 16.31
N GLU A 293 18.82 7.31 16.61
CA GLU A 293 18.48 8.55 15.89
C GLU A 293 18.82 8.43 14.41
N ASN A 294 20.01 7.91 14.09
CA ASN A 294 20.41 7.66 12.70
C ASN A 294 19.49 6.67 11.98
N LEU A 295 18.98 5.65 12.68
CA LEU A 295 18.00 4.73 12.12
C LEU A 295 16.71 5.47 11.74
N PHE A 296 16.15 6.29 12.63
CA PHE A 296 14.93 7.04 12.33
C PHE A 296 15.13 8.05 11.19
N VAL A 297 16.28 8.73 11.14
CA VAL A 297 16.63 9.61 10.02
C VAL A 297 16.69 8.83 8.71
N HIS A 298 17.34 7.66 8.72
CA HIS A 298 17.41 6.80 7.54
C HIS A 298 16.01 6.33 7.11
N GLU A 299 15.18 5.85 8.04
CA GLU A 299 13.82 5.41 7.76
C GLU A 299 12.96 6.52 7.16
N GLN A 300 13.08 7.75 7.65
CA GLN A 300 12.35 8.88 7.07
C GLN A 300 12.82 9.20 5.65
N LYS A 301 14.13 9.18 5.37
CA LYS A 301 14.65 9.37 4.00
C LYS A 301 14.11 8.29 3.04
N MET A 302 14.04 7.04 3.51
CA MET A 302 13.45 5.95 2.75
C MET A 302 11.94 6.17 2.52
N GLU A 303 11.22 6.68 3.52
CA GLU A 303 9.79 7.00 3.39
C GLU A 303 9.55 8.13 2.38
N VAL A 304 10.34 9.22 2.42
CA VAL A 304 10.28 10.29 1.43
C VAL A 304 10.48 9.74 0.01
N ALA A 305 11.51 8.92 -0.21
CA ALA A 305 11.76 8.32 -1.51
C ALA A 305 10.62 7.40 -1.98
N LYS A 306 9.99 6.65 -1.06
CA LYS A 306 8.80 5.84 -1.36
C LYS A 306 7.61 6.71 -1.73
N LEU A 307 7.33 7.79 -0.98
CA LEU A 307 6.23 8.69 -1.29
C LEU A 307 6.42 9.33 -2.68
N GLU A 308 7.66 9.65 -3.07
CA GLU A 308 7.97 10.21 -4.38
C GLU A 308 7.81 9.22 -5.55
N LYS A 309 8.26 7.97 -5.39
CA LYS A 309 8.49 7.08 -6.55
C LYS A 309 7.93 5.66 -6.41
N SER A 310 7.42 5.25 -5.25
CA SER A 310 6.94 3.88 -5.08
C SER A 310 5.73 3.58 -5.97
N CYS A 311 5.65 2.32 -6.36
CA CYS A 311 4.50 1.77 -7.06
C CYS A 311 3.77 0.80 -6.15
N PHE A 312 2.45 0.94 -6.11
CA PHE A 312 1.59 -0.02 -5.44
C PHE A 312 1.51 -1.34 -6.22
N ALA A 313 1.45 -1.26 -7.55
CA ALA A 313 1.43 -2.42 -8.44
C ALA A 313 2.01 -2.10 -9.83
N TYR A 314 2.23 -3.13 -10.63
CA TYR A 314 2.81 -3.09 -11.97
C TYR A 314 1.95 -3.88 -12.96
N ASN A 315 1.98 -3.47 -14.23
CA ASN A 315 1.38 -4.26 -15.31
C ASN A 315 2.27 -5.44 -15.76
N SER A 316 1.74 -6.30 -16.63
CA SER A 316 2.45 -7.47 -17.17
C SER A 316 3.75 -7.11 -17.91
N THR A 317 3.77 -6.00 -18.65
CA THR A 317 4.97 -5.56 -19.39
C THR A 317 6.11 -5.23 -18.44
N ALA A 318 5.84 -4.44 -17.41
CA ALA A 318 6.81 -4.08 -16.39
C ALA A 318 7.35 -5.32 -15.68
N ILE A 319 6.48 -6.20 -15.20
CA ILE A 319 6.93 -7.37 -14.44
C ILE A 319 7.68 -8.39 -15.29
N ASN A 320 7.36 -8.52 -16.58
CA ASN A 320 8.11 -9.39 -17.48
C ASN A 320 9.54 -8.89 -17.69
N ALA A 321 9.79 -7.58 -17.60
CA ALA A 321 11.15 -7.04 -17.60
C ALA A 321 11.89 -7.39 -16.29
N VAL A 322 11.21 -7.26 -15.15
CA VAL A 322 11.77 -7.65 -13.83
C VAL A 322 12.14 -9.14 -13.80
N LYS A 323 11.24 -10.02 -14.27
CA LYS A 323 11.49 -11.47 -14.30
C LYS A 323 12.64 -11.90 -15.20
N LYS A 324 13.06 -11.06 -16.16
CA LYS A 324 14.24 -11.33 -17.00
C LYS A 324 15.57 -11.09 -16.27
N LEU A 325 15.54 -10.46 -15.10
CA LEU A 325 16.70 -10.27 -14.23
C LEU A 325 17.02 -11.60 -13.50
N ASN A 326 17.56 -12.55 -14.27
CA ASN A 326 17.73 -13.97 -13.93
C ASN A 326 18.81 -14.29 -12.87
N LEU A 327 19.63 -13.33 -12.46
CA LEU A 327 20.59 -13.46 -11.37
C LEU A 327 19.99 -13.09 -10.00
N ILE A 328 18.70 -12.71 -9.96
CA ILE A 328 17.94 -12.49 -8.73
C ILE A 328 16.96 -13.64 -8.53
N ASN A 329 16.92 -14.18 -7.32
CA ASN A 329 15.99 -15.25 -6.98
C ASN A 329 14.60 -14.67 -6.66
N TRP A 330 13.80 -14.43 -7.70
CA TRP A 330 12.42 -13.96 -7.56
C TRP A 330 11.50 -15.06 -7.04
N LYS A 331 11.16 -15.00 -5.75
CA LYS A 331 10.18 -15.89 -5.13
C LYS A 331 8.76 -15.55 -5.59
N GLN A 332 7.90 -16.56 -5.62
CA GLN A 332 6.47 -16.35 -5.83
C GLN A 332 5.83 -15.92 -4.50
N GLY A 333 5.21 -14.74 -4.47
CA GLY A 333 4.46 -14.29 -3.30
C GLY A 333 3.03 -14.87 -3.24
N ASP A 334 2.40 -14.77 -2.07
CA ASP A 334 1.05 -15.25 -1.81
C ASP A 334 -0.02 -14.21 -2.19
N SER A 335 -0.83 -14.52 -3.21
CA SER A 335 -1.94 -13.67 -3.67
C SER A 335 -3.28 -13.96 -2.99
N SER A 336 -3.32 -14.92 -2.07
CA SER A 336 -4.57 -15.45 -1.52
C SER A 336 -5.12 -14.69 -0.33
N GLY A 337 -4.31 -13.86 0.35
CA GLY A 337 -4.74 -13.05 1.47
C GLY A 337 -4.75 -11.55 1.17
N ILE A 338 -5.73 -10.85 1.74
CA ILE A 338 -5.86 -9.40 1.61
C ILE A 338 -4.74 -8.62 2.31
N GLY A 339 -4.22 -9.14 3.42
CA GLY A 339 -3.11 -8.51 4.14
C GLY A 339 -1.87 -8.33 3.24
N GLN A 340 -1.52 -9.37 2.48
CA GLN A 340 -0.39 -9.32 1.56
C GLN A 340 -0.56 -8.25 0.48
N PHE A 341 -1.79 -8.04 0.00
CA PHE A 341 -2.08 -7.02 -1.01
C PHE A 341 -1.81 -5.59 -0.53
N PHE A 342 -2.08 -5.32 0.75
CA PHE A 342 -1.81 -4.02 1.39
C PHE A 342 -0.43 -3.97 2.07
N GLY A 343 0.47 -4.90 1.76
CA GLY A 343 1.83 -4.90 2.28
C GLY A 343 2.00 -5.52 3.67
N MET A 344 0.94 -6.02 4.32
CA MET A 344 1.07 -6.81 5.56
C MET A 344 1.65 -8.18 5.21
N ARG A 345 2.70 -8.60 5.91
CA ARG A 345 3.36 -9.90 5.68
C ARG A 345 3.20 -10.79 6.89
N THR A 346 2.84 -12.05 6.64
CA THR A 346 2.88 -13.13 7.63
C THR A 346 4.22 -13.81 7.55
N TRP A 347 5.00 -13.72 8.61
CA TRP A 347 6.30 -14.40 8.72
C TRP A 347 6.10 -15.85 9.12
N ILE A 348 6.75 -16.76 8.40
CA ILE A 348 6.93 -18.14 8.85
C ILE A 348 8.37 -18.22 9.34
N PHE A 349 8.55 -18.36 10.66
CA PHE A 349 9.87 -18.59 11.24
C PHE A 349 10.27 -20.03 10.96
N GLU A 350 11.39 -20.23 10.28
CA GLU A 350 12.03 -21.55 10.28
C GLU A 350 12.63 -21.75 11.67
N PRO A 351 12.26 -22.80 12.42
CA PRO A 351 12.93 -23.11 13.67
C PRO A 351 14.40 -23.39 13.38
N ASN A 352 15.30 -22.79 14.16
CA ASN A 352 16.74 -23.01 14.03
C ASN A 352 17.01 -24.53 14.04
N SER A 353 17.57 -25.03 12.93
CA SER A 353 18.02 -26.42 12.77
C SER A 353 19.30 -26.68 13.56
#